data_AF-I4AGZ2-F1
#
_entry.id   AF-I4AGZ2-F1
#
_cell.length_a   1.000
_cell.length_b   1.000
_cell.length_c   1.000
_cell.angle_alpha   90.00
_cell.angle_beta   90.00
_cell.angle_gamma   90.00
#
_symmetry.space_group_name_H-M   'P 1'
#
loop_
_entity.id
_entity.type
_entity.pdbx_description
1 polymer ?
#
loop_
_entity_poly.entity_id
_entity_poly.type
_entity_poly.pdbx_seq_one_letter_code
_entity_poly.pdbx_strand_id
1 'polypeptide(L)'
;MESPKPNLNKTPEKSISISEKEKSNGIIAYVTVIGLIIAFMQNKEEKSEYVNFHIRQMIGIFICSLVFVIPFLGWLLGLGVIALWIIGILGALSGERKPVPILGEKFQEWFKSIEA
;
A
#
# COMPACT_ATOMS: atom_id res chain seq x y z
N MET A 1 -43.09 33.27 1.47
CA MET A 1 -42.54 31.90 1.33
C MET A 1 -41.04 32.06 1.19
N GLU A 2 -40.29 31.77 2.25
CA GLU A 2 -38.83 31.89 2.24
C GLU A 2 -38.27 30.73 1.41
N SER A 3 -37.44 31.06 0.43
CA SER A 3 -36.75 30.07 -0.42
C SER A 3 -35.96 29.10 0.47
N PRO A 4 -35.96 27.79 0.19
CA PRO A 4 -35.12 26.86 0.94
C PRO A 4 -33.65 27.26 0.81
N LYS A 5 -33.01 27.63 1.93
CA LYS A 5 -31.57 27.90 1.96
C LYS A 5 -30.83 26.60 1.64
N PRO A 6 -29.82 26.62 0.75
CA PRO A 6 -29.03 25.43 0.48
C PRO A 6 -28.37 24.95 1.77
N ASN A 7 -28.62 23.68 2.11
CA ASN A 7 -27.99 23.02 3.25
C ASN A 7 -26.49 22.84 2.95
N LEU A 8 -25.66 23.69 3.56
CA LEU A 8 -24.20 23.65 3.49
C LEU A 8 -23.55 22.52 4.32
N ASN A 9 -24.33 21.59 4.89
CA ASN A 9 -23.81 20.35 5.48
C ASN A 9 -23.88 19.17 4.49
N LYS A 10 -23.46 19.40 3.25
CA LYS A 10 -22.92 18.31 2.45
C LYS A 10 -21.46 18.20 2.83
N THR A 11 -21.15 17.21 3.68
CA THR A 11 -19.77 16.73 3.86
C THR A 11 -19.13 16.65 2.47
N PRO A 12 -17.95 17.27 2.25
CA PRO A 12 -17.37 17.31 0.93
C PRO A 12 -17.20 15.88 0.42
N GLU A 13 -17.92 15.62 -0.65
CA GLU A 13 -17.76 14.56 -1.63
C GLU A 13 -16.34 13.96 -1.59
N LYS A 14 -16.15 12.86 -0.84
CA LYS A 14 -14.92 12.06 -0.83
C LYS A 14 -14.85 11.28 -2.15
N SER A 15 -14.68 11.99 -3.27
CA SER A 15 -14.65 11.42 -4.61
C SER A 15 -13.29 11.63 -5.29
N ILE A 16 -12.58 10.50 -5.43
CA ILE A 16 -11.66 10.09 -6.52
C ILE A 16 -10.14 10.39 -6.39
N SER A 17 -9.66 11.31 -5.57
CA SER A 17 -8.20 11.47 -5.34
C SER A 17 -7.73 10.87 -4.00
N ILE A 18 -6.62 10.13 -4.02
CA ILE A 18 -5.90 9.70 -2.82
C ILE A 18 -5.40 10.96 -2.10
N SER A 19 -5.68 11.09 -0.80
CA SER A 19 -5.17 12.23 -0.03
C SER A 19 -3.66 12.18 0.14
N GLU A 20 -3.01 13.33 0.37
CA GLU A 20 -1.57 13.38 0.64
C GLU A 20 -1.16 12.53 1.85
N LYS A 21 -2.05 12.42 2.85
CA LYS A 21 -1.85 11.57 4.04
C LYS A 21 -1.85 10.08 3.67
N GLU A 22 -2.85 9.63 2.92
CA GLU A 22 -2.93 8.24 2.44
C GLU A 22 -1.73 7.92 1.54
N LYS A 23 -1.34 8.84 0.65
CA LYS A 23 -0.16 8.70 -0.20
C LYS A 23 1.11 8.54 0.63
N SER A 24 1.31 9.40 1.63
CA SER A 24 2.43 9.33 2.58
C SER A 24 2.45 7.98 3.30
N ASN A 25 1.33 7.54 3.86
CA ASN A 25 1.21 6.25 4.55
C ASN A 25 1.50 5.06 3.62
N GLY A 26 1.06 5.10 2.37
CA GLY A 26 1.38 4.10 1.35
C GLY A 26 2.88 4.03 1.04
N ILE A 27 3.58 5.18 1.00
CA ILE A 27 5.04 5.23 0.82
C ILE A 27 5.76 4.71 2.07
N ILE A 28 5.30 5.11 3.27
CA ILE A 28 5.86 4.69 4.56
C ILE A 28 5.88 3.16 4.67
N ALA A 29 4.86 2.49 4.13
CA ALA A 29 4.80 1.02 4.10
C ALA A 29 6.05 0.37 3.49
N TYR A 30 6.72 1.02 2.53
CA TYR A 30 7.90 0.48 1.82
C TYR A 30 9.25 0.82 2.45
N VAL A 31 9.32 1.73 3.43
CA VAL A 31 10.61 2.28 3.91
C VAL A 31 11.44 1.21 4.64
N THR A 32 10.83 0.53 5.61
CA THR A 32 11.42 -0.58 6.38
C THR A 32 10.30 -1.43 6.95
N VAL A 33 10.63 -2.54 7.62
CA VAL A 33 9.66 -3.30 8.43
C VAL A 33 9.00 -2.42 9.49
N ILE A 34 9.75 -1.46 10.06
CA ILE A 34 9.21 -0.48 11.02
C ILE A 34 8.22 0.44 10.31
N GLY A 35 8.54 0.93 9.11
CA GLY A 35 7.63 1.72 8.29
C GLY A 35 6.34 0.97 7.96
N LEU A 36 6.43 -0.31 7.60
CA LEU A 36 5.28 -1.19 7.37
C LEU A 36 4.36 -1.29 8.60
N ILE A 37 4.93 -1.46 9.80
CA ILE A 37 4.16 -1.50 11.05
C ILE A 37 3.49 -0.14 11.32
N ILE A 38 4.19 0.97 11.10
CA ILE A 38 3.65 2.32 11.29
C ILE A 38 2.47 2.56 10.33
N ALA A 39 2.65 2.26 9.04
CA ALA A 39 1.58 2.40 8.04
C ALA A 39 0.36 1.54 8.40
N PHE A 40 0.59 0.32 8.89
CA PHE A 40 -0.47 -0.56 9.38
C PHE A 40 -1.19 0.05 10.60
N MET A 41 -0.48 0.57 11.59
CA MET A 41 -1.10 1.19 12.76
C MET A 41 -1.90 2.44 12.41
N GLN A 42 -1.35 3.31 11.56
CA GLN A 42 -2.04 4.55 11.12
C GLN A 42 -3.29 4.25 10.32
N ASN A 43 -3.26 3.21 9.47
CA ASN A 43 -4.39 2.87 8.65
C ASN A 43 -5.56 2.25 9.42
N LYS A 44 -5.36 1.79 10.67
CA LYS A 44 -6.48 1.34 11.53
C LYS A 44 -7.54 2.39 11.81
N GLU A 45 -7.09 3.64 11.85
CA GLU A 45 -7.98 4.77 12.07
C GLU A 45 -8.55 5.29 10.74
N GLU A 46 -7.70 5.34 9.70
CA GLU A 46 -8.06 5.93 8.40
C GLU A 46 -8.86 5.00 7.48
N LYS A 47 -8.65 3.68 7.61
CA LYS A 47 -9.26 2.61 6.81
C LYS A 47 -9.16 2.86 5.31
N SER A 48 -7.98 3.27 4.84
CA SER A 48 -7.72 3.53 3.44
C SER A 48 -7.46 2.23 2.68
N GLU A 49 -8.26 1.99 1.63
CA GLU A 49 -8.06 0.88 0.70
C GLU A 49 -6.75 0.99 -0.10
N TYR A 50 -6.28 2.21 -0.32
CA TYR A 50 -4.99 2.47 -0.96
C TYR A 50 -3.83 2.04 -0.08
N VAL A 51 -3.87 2.42 1.20
CA VAL A 51 -2.81 2.04 2.15
C VAL A 51 -2.86 0.54 2.41
N ASN A 52 -4.05 -0.04 2.57
CA ASN A 52 -4.24 -1.50 2.70
C ASN A 52 -3.64 -2.27 1.52
N PHE A 53 -3.82 -1.77 0.28
CA PHE A 53 -3.20 -2.36 -0.91
C PHE A 53 -1.67 -2.40 -0.82
N HIS A 54 -1.03 -1.29 -0.45
CA HIS A 54 0.42 -1.18 -0.36
C HIS A 54 0.99 -1.96 0.85
N ILE A 55 0.27 -2.04 1.97
CA ILE A 55 0.60 -2.91 3.10
C ILE A 55 0.65 -4.38 2.65
N ARG A 56 -0.42 -4.88 2.01
CA ARG A 56 -0.46 -6.28 1.54
C ARG A 56 0.63 -6.58 0.52
N GLN A 57 0.86 -5.65 -0.42
CA GLN A 57 1.92 -5.79 -1.42
C GLN A 57 3.31 -5.85 -0.77
N MET A 58 3.59 -4.97 0.19
CA MET A 58 4.87 -4.95 0.89
C MET A 58 5.06 -6.17 1.78
N ILE A 59 4.01 -6.68 2.45
CA ILE A 59 4.06 -7.95 3.21
C ILE A 59 4.49 -9.09 2.29
N GLY A 60 3.90 -9.19 1.09
CA GLY A 60 4.28 -10.20 0.10
C GLY A 60 5.73 -10.09 -0.34
N ILE A 61 6.18 -8.87 -0.66
CA ILE A 61 7.58 -8.61 -1.05
C ILE A 61 8.55 -8.93 0.10
N PHE A 62 8.18 -8.58 1.34
CA PHE A 62 8.98 -8.89 2.53
C PHE A 62 9.13 -10.41 2.73
N ILE A 63 8.05 -11.18 2.57
CA ILE A 63 8.11 -12.65 2.63
C ILE A 63 8.99 -13.19 1.51
N CYS A 64 8.88 -12.67 0.28
CA CYS A 64 9.76 -13.04 -0.82
C CYS A 64 11.24 -12.71 -0.52
N SER A 65 11.53 -11.67 0.25
CA SER A 65 12.90 -11.32 0.64
C SER A 65 13.57 -12.35 1.56
N LEU A 66 12.83 -13.30 2.13
CA LEU A 66 13.43 -14.35 2.95
C LEU A 66 14.28 -15.35 2.13
N VAL A 67 14.17 -15.34 0.79
CA VAL A 67 15.01 -16.19 -0.09
C VAL A 67 16.51 -15.84 -0.01
N PHE A 68 16.87 -14.63 0.46
CA PHE A 68 18.26 -14.19 0.61
C PHE A 68 19.09 -15.07 1.57
N VAL A 69 18.44 -15.89 2.40
CA VAL A 69 19.12 -16.84 3.31
C VAL A 69 19.85 -17.95 2.54
N ILE A 70 19.46 -18.25 1.30
CA ILE A 70 20.08 -19.29 0.47
C ILE A 70 21.28 -18.71 -0.29
N PRO A 71 22.53 -19.18 -0.06
CA PRO A 71 23.70 -18.66 -0.77
C PRO A 71 23.61 -18.86 -2.29
N PHE A 72 24.20 -17.94 -3.06
CA PHE A 72 24.21 -17.89 -4.53
C PHE A 72 22.83 -17.76 -5.21
N LEU A 73 21.93 -18.73 -5.03
CA LEU A 73 20.60 -18.72 -5.63
C LEU A 73 19.72 -17.62 -5.01
N GLY A 74 19.73 -17.49 -3.68
CA GLY A 74 18.97 -16.47 -2.97
C GLY A 74 19.42 -15.06 -3.30
N TRP A 75 20.72 -14.84 -3.53
CA TRP A 75 21.24 -13.54 -3.95
C TRP A 75 20.77 -13.17 -5.36
N LEU A 76 20.78 -14.14 -6.29
CA LEU A 76 20.28 -13.94 -7.65
C LEU A 76 18.77 -13.63 -7.66
N LEU A 77 17.97 -14.43 -6.94
CA LEU A 77 16.52 -14.18 -6.79
C LEU A 77 16.25 -12.88 -6.04
N GLY A 78 17.14 -12.50 -5.14
CA GLY A 78 17.10 -11.25 -4.39
C GLY A 78 17.08 -10.00 -5.26
N LEU A 79 17.73 -10.02 -6.43
CA LEU A 79 17.62 -8.93 -7.40
C LEU A 79 16.19 -8.75 -7.92
N GLY A 80 15.48 -9.85 -8.14
CA GLY A 80 14.06 -9.82 -8.50
C GLY A 80 13.21 -9.24 -7.38
N VAL A 81 13.48 -9.59 -6.12
CA VAL A 81 12.77 -9.03 -4.97
C VAL A 81 13.00 -7.52 -4.84
N ILE A 82 14.23 -7.05 -5.05
CA ILE A 82 14.56 -5.61 -5.08
C ILE A 82 13.78 -4.91 -6.20
N ALA A 83 13.69 -5.52 -7.39
CA ALA A 83 12.90 -4.97 -8.48
C ALA A 83 11.40 -4.86 -8.14
N LEU A 84 10.82 -5.88 -7.50
CA LEU A 84 9.43 -5.83 -7.01
C LEU A 84 9.26 -4.71 -5.97
N TRP A 85 10.20 -4.55 -5.05
CA TRP A 85 10.17 -3.47 -4.05
C TRP A 85 10.19 -2.09 -4.72
N ILE A 86 11.08 -1.86 -5.69
CA ILE A 86 11.16 -0.60 -6.46
C ILE A 86 9.84 -0.34 -7.21
N ILE A 87 9.28 -1.34 -7.89
CA ILE A 87 8.00 -1.17 -8.62
C ILE A 87 6.86 -0.86 -7.64
N GLY A 88 6.85 -1.50 -6.48
CA GLY A 88 5.85 -1.28 -5.44
C GLY A 88 5.88 0.15 -4.88
N ILE A 89 7.06 0.66 -4.51
CA ILE A 89 7.22 2.04 -4.03
C ILE A 89 6.95 3.07 -5.12
N LEU A 90 7.30 2.80 -6.38
CA LEU A 90 6.93 3.66 -7.52
C LEU A 90 5.42 3.77 -7.69
N GLY A 91 4.68 2.66 -7.54
CA GLY A 91 3.21 2.70 -7.51
C GLY A 91 2.69 3.62 -6.40
N ALA A 92 3.28 3.53 -5.20
CA ALA A 92 2.91 4.39 -4.08
C ALA A 92 3.25 5.88 -4.32
N LEU A 93 4.40 6.16 -4.94
CA LEU A 93 4.80 7.52 -5.33
C LEU A 93 3.86 8.12 -6.39
N SER A 94 3.31 7.28 -7.27
CA SER A 94 2.30 7.68 -8.25
C SER A 94 0.89 7.80 -7.67
N GLY A 95 0.64 7.31 -6.45
CA GLY A 95 -0.71 7.28 -5.88
C GLY A 95 -1.61 6.22 -6.54
N GLU A 96 -1.01 5.18 -7.13
CA GLU A 96 -1.71 4.13 -7.87
C GLU A 96 -1.65 2.79 -7.13
N ARG A 97 -2.78 2.08 -7.10
CA ARG A 97 -2.86 0.69 -6.63
C ARG A 97 -2.40 -0.28 -7.72
N LYS A 98 -1.14 -0.15 -8.14
CA LYS A 98 -0.58 -0.99 -9.20
C LYS A 98 0.12 -2.23 -8.60
N PRO A 99 -0.33 -3.44 -8.96
CA PRO A 99 0.30 -4.66 -8.48
C PRO A 99 1.70 -4.80 -9.10
N VAL A 100 2.65 -5.25 -8.29
CA VAL A 100 3.96 -5.66 -8.80
C VAL A 100 3.81 -6.88 -9.72
N PRO A 101 4.67 -7.04 -10.75
CA PRO A 101 4.53 -8.13 -11.71
C PRO A 101 4.65 -9.51 -11.03
N ILE A 102 4.13 -10.54 -11.71
CA ILE A 102 4.17 -11.97 -11.33
C ILE A 102 3.34 -12.31 -10.09
N LEU A 103 3.53 -11.61 -8.97
CA LEU A 103 2.96 -11.98 -7.67
C LEU A 103 2.06 -10.91 -7.04
N GLY A 104 2.01 -9.68 -7.56
CA GLY A 104 1.28 -8.57 -6.92
C GLY A 104 -0.20 -8.88 -6.68
N GLU A 105 -0.90 -9.42 -7.68
CA GLU A 105 -2.30 -9.86 -7.55
C GLU A 105 -2.45 -10.98 -6.49
N LYS A 106 -1.48 -11.89 -6.42
CA LYS A 106 -1.48 -12.97 -5.42
C LYS A 106 -1.26 -12.44 -4.01
N PHE A 107 -0.45 -11.40 -3.85
CA PHE A 107 -0.32 -10.73 -2.55
C PHE A 107 -1.65 -10.13 -2.09
N GLN A 108 -2.41 -9.51 -3.00
CA GLN A 108 -3.73 -8.97 -2.66
C GLN A 108 -4.71 -10.08 -2.26
N GLU A 109 -4.66 -11.22 -2.95
CA GLU A 109 -5.51 -12.39 -2.67
C GLU A 109 -5.14 -13.08 -1.34
N TRP A 110 -3.85 -13.39 -1.12
CA TRP A 110 -3.36 -14.11 0.06
C TRP A 110 -3.50 -13.30 1.34
N PHE A 111 -3.29 -11.98 1.25
CA PHE A 111 -3.33 -11.10 2.41
C PHE A 111 -4.63 -10.30 2.51
N LYS A 112 -5.69 -10.70 1.80
CA LYS A 112 -6.99 -9.99 1.80
C LYS A 112 -7.61 -9.80 3.19
N SER A 113 -7.30 -10.68 4.15
CA SER A 113 -7.76 -10.57 5.54
C SER A 113 -7.01 -9.50 6.35
N ILE A 114 -5.95 -8.92 5.78
CA ILE A 114 -5.22 -7.80 6.37
C ILE A 114 -5.96 -6.54 5.96
N GLU A 115 -6.87 -6.15 6.85
CA GLU A 115 -7.48 -4.83 6.91
C GLU A 115 -6.84 -4.14 8.12
N ALA A 116 -6.01 -3.13 7.84
CA ALA A 116 -5.61 -2.18 8.86
C ALA A 116 -6.82 -1.32 9.17
#